data_AF-A0A368L6V2-F1
#
_entry.id   AF-A0A368L6V2-F1
#
_cell.length_a   1.000
_cell.length_b   1.000
_cell.length_c   1.000
_cell.angle_alpha   90.00
_cell.angle_beta   90.00
_cell.angle_gamma   90.00
#
_symmetry.space_group_name_H-M   'P 1'
#
loop_
_entity.id
_entity.type
_entity.pdbx_description
1 polymer ?
#
loop_
_entity_poly.entity_id
_entity_poly.type
_entity_poly.pdbx_seq_one_letter_code
_entity_poly.pdbx_strand_id
1 'polypeptide(L)'
;MSEDPRIQPLLEWNRLARENTENAIVSSMFETSGCAIQPIEKFSTWLLVGAAAIASFLITNSDKVIPLLTKQGFLVCGGLLCVSCFFGLLAKVTAMKSYIATQTIAAVLKTFKEHFAKYQEEEEKIQKGTEFWGITLQTGVRIERILSEFLKPLPWWVKFLVTWKLKGQMNNPQVGYLPLVNNLIWLGYFTAGQSLTILAFLVAGVVYGAAI
;
A
#
# COMPACT_ATOMS: atom_id res chain seq x y z
N MET A 1 4.88 -11.15 -46.69
CA MET A 1 3.48 -11.60 -46.54
C MET A 1 2.68 -10.40 -46.09
N SER A 2 1.89 -9.79 -46.98
CA SER A 2 0.96 -8.72 -46.60
C SER A 2 -0.20 -9.34 -45.82
N GLU A 3 -0.33 -9.03 -44.54
CA GLU A 3 -1.40 -9.56 -43.69
C GLU A 3 -2.78 -9.12 -44.24
N ASP A 4 -3.72 -10.07 -44.39
CA ASP A 4 -5.07 -9.80 -44.87
C ASP A 4 -5.76 -8.79 -43.93
N PRO A 5 -6.25 -7.63 -44.41
CA PRO A 5 -6.92 -6.61 -43.61
C PRO A 5 -8.10 -7.13 -42.78
N ARG A 6 -8.70 -8.26 -43.17
CA ARG A 6 -9.83 -8.89 -42.47
C ARG A 6 -9.42 -9.67 -41.22
N ILE A 7 -8.15 -10.04 -41.12
CA ILE A 7 -7.61 -10.80 -39.97
C ILE A 7 -7.03 -9.85 -38.92
N GLN A 8 -6.69 -8.61 -39.30
CA GLN A 8 -6.17 -7.56 -38.41
C GLN A 8 -7.04 -7.34 -37.15
N PRO A 9 -8.38 -7.23 -37.23
CA PRO A 9 -9.20 -7.04 -36.03
C PRO A 9 -9.15 -8.24 -35.07
N LEU A 10 -9.03 -9.46 -35.60
CA LEU A 10 -8.94 -10.67 -34.79
C LEU A 10 -7.59 -10.81 -34.10
N LEU A 11 -6.49 -10.45 -34.79
CA LEU A 11 -5.15 -10.41 -34.22
C LEU A 11 -5.03 -9.35 -33.14
N GLU A 12 -5.60 -8.17 -33.40
CA GLU A 12 -5.62 -7.07 -32.43
C GLU A 12 -6.49 -7.42 -31.22
N TRP A 13 -7.64 -8.07 -31.43
CA TRP A 13 -8.46 -8.56 -30.33
C TRP A 13 -7.72 -9.61 -29.48
N ASN A 14 -7.02 -10.56 -30.11
CA ASN A 14 -6.20 -11.53 -29.40
C ASN A 14 -5.07 -10.84 -28.61
N ARG A 15 -4.36 -9.89 -29.22
CA ARG A 15 -3.32 -9.08 -28.55
C ARG A 15 -3.86 -8.38 -27.31
N LEU A 16 -4.97 -7.65 -27.46
CA LEU A 16 -5.62 -6.94 -26.35
C LEU A 16 -6.13 -7.89 -25.27
N ALA A 17 -6.71 -9.04 -25.65
CA ALA A 17 -7.18 -10.03 -24.69
C ALA A 17 -6.03 -10.62 -23.86
N ARG A 18 -4.89 -10.90 -24.50
CA ARG A 18 -3.67 -11.36 -23.83
C ARG A 18 -3.13 -10.29 -22.89
N GLU A 19 -2.94 -9.07 -23.37
CA GLU A 19 -2.43 -7.96 -22.55
C GLU A 19 -3.34 -7.65 -21.36
N ASN A 20 -4.66 -7.67 -21.55
CA ASN A 20 -5.62 -7.48 -20.46
C ASN A 20 -5.51 -8.59 -19.40
N THR A 21 -5.32 -9.83 -19.83
CA THR A 21 -5.13 -10.97 -18.93
C THR A 21 -3.81 -10.86 -18.17
N GLU A 22 -2.72 -10.55 -18.85
CA GLU A 22 -1.40 -10.33 -18.24
C GLU A 22 -1.45 -9.19 -17.21
N ASN A 23 -2.06 -8.05 -17.57
CA ASN A 23 -2.24 -6.91 -16.66
C ASN A 23 -3.13 -7.26 -15.45
N ALA A 24 -4.18 -8.05 -15.64
CA ALA A 24 -5.05 -8.50 -14.55
C ALA A 24 -4.31 -9.44 -13.59
N ILE A 25 -3.48 -10.35 -14.11
CA ILE A 25 -2.63 -11.23 -13.29
C ILE A 25 -1.65 -10.39 -12.45
N VAL A 26 -0.94 -9.44 -13.07
CA VAL A 26 0.00 -8.56 -12.35
C VAL A 26 -0.72 -7.73 -11.28
N SER A 27 -1.90 -7.21 -11.59
CA SER A 27 -2.73 -6.46 -10.64
C SER A 27 -3.14 -7.33 -9.43
N SER A 28 -3.55 -8.57 -9.69
CA SER A 28 -3.87 -9.55 -8.64
C SER A 28 -2.66 -9.90 -7.77
N MET A 29 -1.47 -10.01 -8.36
CA MET A 29 -0.22 -10.21 -7.60
C MET A 29 0.05 -9.03 -6.64
N PHE A 30 -0.17 -7.79 -7.09
CA PHE A 30 -0.01 -6.62 -6.23
C PHE A 30 -1.05 -6.56 -5.10
N GLU A 31 -2.31 -6.87 -5.39
CA GLU A 31 -3.36 -6.97 -4.36
C GLU A 31 -3.03 -8.02 -3.31
N THR A 32 -2.63 -9.21 -3.77
CA THR A 32 -2.26 -10.33 -2.90
C THR A 32 -1.02 -10.01 -2.07
N SER A 33 -0.05 -9.27 -2.62
CA SER A 33 1.11 -8.79 -1.87
C SER A 33 0.71 -7.88 -0.71
N GLY A 34 -0.39 -7.14 -0.85
CA GLY A 34 -0.98 -6.33 0.23
C GLY A 34 -1.37 -7.14 1.47
N CYS A 35 -1.67 -8.44 1.32
CA CYS A 35 -1.98 -9.32 2.46
C CYS A 35 -0.81 -9.46 3.44
N ALA A 36 0.44 -9.24 3.00
CA ALA A 36 1.62 -9.29 3.87
C ALA A 36 1.71 -8.10 4.84
N ILE A 37 1.02 -6.99 4.56
CA ILE A 37 1.07 -5.77 5.39
C ILE A 37 0.60 -6.07 6.82
N GLN A 38 -0.51 -6.79 6.98
CA GLN A 38 -1.10 -7.03 8.30
C GLN A 38 -0.23 -7.94 9.19
N PRO A 39 0.30 -9.09 8.73
CA PRO A 39 1.25 -9.88 9.51
C PRO A 39 2.51 -9.11 9.91
N ILE A 40 3.10 -8.33 8.98
CA ILE A 40 4.31 -7.55 9.24
C ILE A 40 4.04 -6.45 10.29
N GLU A 41 2.90 -5.76 10.17
CA GLU A 41 2.48 -4.73 11.13
C GLU A 41 2.25 -5.30 12.53
N LYS A 42 1.61 -6.48 12.63
CA LYS A 42 1.42 -7.16 13.91
C LYS A 42 2.75 -7.54 14.53
N PHE A 43 3.67 -8.09 13.74
CA PHE A 43 5.01 -8.44 14.20
C PHE A 43 5.77 -7.21 14.71
N SER A 44 5.81 -6.11 13.94
CA SER A 44 6.44 -4.85 14.36
C SER A 44 5.81 -4.28 15.63
N THR A 45 4.49 -4.39 15.77
CA THR A 45 3.77 -3.98 16.98
C THR A 45 4.18 -4.81 18.19
N TRP A 46 4.28 -6.13 18.05
CA TRP A 46 4.76 -7.01 19.14
C TRP A 46 6.20 -6.69 19.54
N LEU A 47 7.08 -6.45 18.57
CA LEU A 47 8.45 -6.00 18.84
C LEU A 47 8.48 -4.66 19.57
N LEU A 48 7.60 -3.71 19.20
CA LEU A 48 7.54 -2.40 19.82
C LEU A 48 7.08 -2.49 21.28
N VAL A 49 6.05 -3.30 21.55
CA VAL A 49 5.58 -3.58 22.91
C VAL A 49 6.67 -4.24 23.74
N GLY A 50 7.37 -5.23 23.17
CA GLY A 50 8.52 -5.87 23.83
C GLY A 50 9.64 -4.89 24.15
N ALA A 51 10.03 -4.05 23.18
CA ALA A 51 11.07 -3.03 23.37
C ALA A 51 10.67 -2.01 24.45
N ALA A 52 9.41 -1.56 24.47
CA ALA A 52 8.90 -0.65 25.49
C ALA A 52 8.89 -1.29 26.89
N ALA A 53 8.50 -2.56 26.99
CA ALA A 53 8.54 -3.30 28.26
C ALA A 53 9.97 -3.45 28.79
N ILE A 54 10.93 -3.80 27.92
CA ILE A 54 12.35 -3.89 28.28
C ILE A 54 12.90 -2.52 28.69
N ALA A 55 12.61 -1.46 27.94
CA ALA A 55 13.05 -0.11 28.27
C ALA A 55 12.51 0.35 29.63
N SER A 56 11.22 0.10 29.90
CA SER A 56 10.60 0.39 31.20
C SER A 56 11.28 -0.36 32.33
N PHE A 57 11.59 -1.65 32.12
CA PHE A 57 12.33 -2.47 33.09
C PHE A 57 13.74 -1.93 33.36
N LEU A 58 14.49 -1.57 32.32
CA LEU A 58 15.84 -1.00 32.43
C LEU A 58 15.84 0.32 33.19
N ILE A 59 14.88 1.21 32.92
CA ILE A 59 14.76 2.51 33.60
C ILE A 59 14.44 2.29 35.08
N THR A 60 13.42 1.47 35.35
CA THR A 60 12.94 1.23 36.73
C THR A 60 13.97 0.51 37.60
N ASN A 61 14.82 -0.32 37.00
CA ASN A 61 15.85 -1.10 37.72
C ASN A 61 17.27 -0.60 37.43
N SER A 62 17.43 0.64 36.99
CA SER A 62 18.73 1.20 36.56
C SER A 62 19.82 1.04 37.62
N ASP A 63 19.51 1.26 38.90
CA ASP A 63 20.45 1.10 40.02
C ASP A 63 21.02 -0.33 40.15
N LYS A 64 20.24 -1.34 39.76
CA LYS A 64 20.64 -2.76 39.80
C LYS A 64 21.30 -3.21 38.50
N VAL A 65 20.90 -2.62 37.37
CA VAL A 65 21.36 -3.01 36.04
C VAL A 65 22.70 -2.34 35.69
N ILE A 66 22.92 -1.08 36.09
CA ILE A 66 24.17 -0.36 35.79
C ILE A 66 25.42 -1.09 36.32
N PRO A 67 25.43 -1.65 37.55
CA PRO A 67 26.55 -2.46 38.03
C PRO A 67 26.79 -3.75 37.21
N LEU A 68 25.75 -4.29 36.57
CA LEU A 68 25.79 -5.54 35.78
C LEU A 68 26.07 -5.34 34.29
N LEU A 69 26.04 -4.11 33.80
CA LEU A 69 26.23 -3.77 32.37
C LEU A 69 27.27 -2.68 32.13
N THR A 70 27.82 -2.11 33.21
CA THR A 70 28.61 -0.87 33.19
C THR A 70 27.78 0.33 32.68
N LYS A 71 28.15 1.55 33.08
CA LYS A 71 27.48 2.78 32.65
C LYS A 71 27.42 2.93 31.12
N GLN A 72 28.48 2.51 30.43
CA GLN A 72 28.55 2.55 28.96
C GLN A 72 27.61 1.54 28.30
N GLY A 73 27.54 0.30 28.79
CA GLY A 73 26.62 -0.71 28.27
C GLY A 73 25.16 -0.32 28.48
N PHE A 74 24.82 0.25 29.64
CA PHE A 74 23.47 0.77 29.91
C PHE A 74 23.03 1.84 28.88
N LEU A 75 23.91 2.80 28.57
CA LEU A 75 23.60 3.86 27.59
C LEU A 75 23.49 3.31 26.16
N VAL A 76 24.36 2.39 25.76
CA VAL A 76 24.32 1.77 24.42
C VAL A 76 23.05 0.93 24.26
N CYS A 77 22.73 0.08 25.23
CA CYS A 77 21.53 -0.74 25.23
C CYS A 77 20.25 0.12 25.23
N GLY A 78 20.19 1.17 26.07
CA GLY A 78 19.07 2.11 26.08
C GLY A 78 18.92 2.85 24.75
N GLY A 79 20.02 3.31 24.16
CA GLY A 79 20.03 3.97 22.85
C GLY A 79 19.51 3.07 21.73
N LEU A 80 19.96 1.81 21.69
CA LEU A 80 19.49 0.82 20.71
C LEU A 80 17.99 0.55 20.83
N LEU A 81 17.46 0.48 22.05
CA LEU A 81 16.01 0.35 22.28
C LEU A 81 15.25 1.58 21.80
N CYS A 82 15.75 2.79 22.04
CA CYS A 82 15.14 4.01 21.52
C CYS A 82 15.08 4.04 20.00
N VAL A 83 16.17 3.65 19.33
CA VAL A 83 16.22 3.57 17.86
C VAL A 83 15.25 2.49 17.34
N SER A 84 15.18 1.34 18.02
CA SER A 84 14.20 0.30 17.69
C SER A 84 12.76 0.82 17.79
N CYS A 85 12.42 1.51 18.89
CA CYS A 85 11.11 2.12 19.06
C CYS A 85 10.78 3.13 17.96
N PHE A 86 11.76 3.94 17.54
CA PHE A 86 11.59 4.88 16.43
C PHE A 86 11.25 4.18 15.12
N PHE A 87 11.98 3.10 14.77
CA PHE A 87 11.65 2.29 13.59
C PHE A 87 10.27 1.63 13.69
N GLY A 88 9.90 1.12 14.87
CA GLY A 88 8.57 0.55 15.11
C GLY A 88 7.44 1.58 14.92
N LEU A 89 7.65 2.83 15.33
CA LEU A 89 6.68 3.91 15.08
C LEU A 89 6.56 4.24 13.58
N LEU A 90 7.67 4.30 12.85
CA LEU A 90 7.66 4.52 11.39
C LEU A 90 6.94 3.39 10.63
N ALA A 91 7.18 2.14 11.04
CA ALA A 91 6.46 0.98 10.54
C ALA A 91 4.94 1.13 10.78
N LYS A 92 4.54 1.53 12.00
CA LYS A 92 3.13 1.73 12.37
C LYS A 92 2.45 2.81 11.51
N VAL A 93 3.10 3.95 11.32
CA VAL A 93 2.59 5.05 10.48
C VAL A 93 2.39 4.59 9.04
N THR A 94 3.36 3.84 8.49
CA THR A 94 3.30 3.34 7.12
C THR A 94 2.17 2.32 6.93
N ALA A 95 2.02 1.39 7.88
CA ALA A 95 0.94 0.40 7.85
C ALA A 95 -0.44 1.06 7.99
N MET A 96 -0.57 2.07 8.86
CA MET A 96 -1.82 2.83 9.02
C MET A 96 -2.24 3.53 7.72
N LYS A 97 -1.29 4.14 6.99
CA LYS A 97 -1.57 4.75 5.68
C LYS A 97 -2.10 3.72 4.68
N SER A 98 -1.50 2.53 4.63
CA SER A 98 -1.98 1.45 3.76
C SER A 98 -3.35 0.94 4.17
N TYR A 99 -3.62 0.80 5.48
CA TYR A 99 -4.93 0.37 5.97
C TYR A 99 -6.04 1.35 5.56
N ILE A 100 -5.84 2.65 5.76
CA ILE A 100 -6.81 3.70 5.36
C ILE A 100 -7.04 3.66 3.85
N ALA A 101 -5.97 3.54 3.05
CA ALA A 101 -6.07 3.48 1.61
C ALA A 101 -6.87 2.25 1.14
N THR A 102 -6.57 1.06 1.66
CA THR A 102 -7.25 -0.19 1.29
C THR A 102 -8.73 -0.16 1.68
N GLN A 103 -9.06 0.32 2.89
CA GLN A 103 -10.46 0.43 3.33
C GLN A 103 -11.25 1.41 2.46
N THR A 104 -10.63 2.54 2.11
CA THR A 104 -11.25 3.55 1.24
C THR A 104 -11.51 2.98 -0.16
N ILE A 105 -10.51 2.30 -0.75
CA ILE A 105 -10.64 1.67 -2.07
C ILE A 105 -11.72 0.59 -2.04
N ALA A 106 -11.76 -0.25 -1.01
CA ALA A 106 -12.79 -1.29 -0.88
C ALA A 106 -14.21 -0.70 -0.81
N ALA A 107 -14.41 0.39 -0.06
CA ALA A 107 -15.69 1.08 0.03
C ALA A 107 -16.10 1.72 -1.32
N VAL A 108 -15.13 2.34 -2.02
CA VAL A 108 -15.35 2.91 -3.36
C VAL A 108 -15.68 1.81 -4.36
N LEU A 109 -14.94 0.71 -4.40
CA LEU A 109 -15.20 -0.40 -5.32
C LEU A 109 -16.56 -1.04 -5.09
N LYS A 110 -16.99 -1.18 -3.83
CA LYS A 110 -18.32 -1.71 -3.49
C LYS A 110 -19.42 -0.82 -4.07
N THR A 111 -19.39 0.47 -3.76
CA THR A 111 -20.40 1.44 -4.24
C THR A 111 -20.33 1.61 -5.75
N PHE A 112 -19.13 1.59 -6.34
CA PHE A 112 -18.94 1.67 -7.78
C PHE A 112 -19.56 0.48 -8.51
N LYS A 113 -19.36 -0.76 -8.02
CA LYS A 113 -19.99 -1.96 -8.59
C LYS A 113 -21.51 -1.86 -8.55
N GLU A 114 -22.08 -1.40 -7.43
CA GLU A 114 -23.53 -1.22 -7.28
C GLU A 114 -24.08 -0.19 -8.28
N HIS A 115 -23.42 0.96 -8.42
CA HIS A 115 -23.83 2.00 -9.39
C HIS A 115 -23.63 1.56 -10.84
N PHE A 116 -22.56 0.83 -11.12
CA PHE A 116 -22.25 0.34 -12.46
C PHE A 116 -23.27 -0.72 -12.92
N ALA A 117 -23.66 -1.64 -12.05
CA ALA A 117 -24.70 -2.63 -12.36
C ALA A 117 -26.05 -1.96 -12.70
N LYS A 118 -26.46 -0.95 -11.90
CA LYS A 118 -27.67 -0.17 -12.18
C LYS A 118 -27.58 0.58 -13.52
N TYR A 119 -26.42 1.17 -13.79
CA TYR A 119 -26.17 1.84 -15.07
C TYR A 119 -26.25 0.88 -16.25
N GLN A 120 -25.67 -0.33 -16.15
CA GLN A 120 -25.77 -1.35 -17.20
C GLN A 120 -27.23 -1.76 -17.46
N GLU A 121 -28.04 -1.97 -16.42
CA GLU A 121 -29.46 -2.28 -16.58
C GLU A 121 -30.25 -1.14 -17.26
N GLU A 122 -29.93 0.12 -16.95
CA GLU A 122 -30.53 1.28 -17.60
C GLU A 122 -30.05 1.42 -19.05
N GLU A 123 -28.76 1.22 -19.29
CA GLU A 123 -28.15 1.27 -20.61
C GLU A 123 -28.76 0.21 -21.53
N GLU A 124 -28.96 -1.03 -21.06
CA GLU A 124 -29.64 -2.08 -21.82
C GLU A 124 -31.10 -1.71 -22.17
N LYS A 125 -31.83 -1.08 -21.26
CA LYS A 125 -33.21 -0.62 -21.52
C LYS A 125 -33.23 0.49 -22.56
N ILE A 126 -32.31 1.44 -22.44
CA ILE A 126 -32.18 2.56 -23.37
C ILE A 126 -31.74 2.04 -24.74
N GLN A 127 -30.81 1.08 -24.80
CA GLN A 127 -30.30 0.50 -26.04
C GLN A 127 -31.40 -0.24 -26.82
N LYS A 128 -32.21 -1.05 -26.13
CA LYS A 128 -33.43 -1.66 -26.69
C LYS A 128 -34.43 -0.61 -27.17
N GLY A 129 -34.55 0.51 -26.45
CA GLY A 129 -35.37 1.65 -26.85
C GLY A 129 -34.85 2.33 -28.12
N THR A 130 -33.54 2.43 -28.31
CA THR A 130 -32.92 3.07 -29.49
C THR A 130 -32.80 2.20 -30.72
N GLU A 131 -32.79 0.86 -30.58
CA GLU A 131 -32.94 -0.05 -31.74
C GLU A 131 -34.23 0.25 -32.51
N PHE A 132 -35.28 0.70 -31.81
CA PHE A 132 -36.53 1.13 -32.42
C PHE A 132 -36.41 2.46 -33.21
N TRP A 133 -35.50 3.36 -32.81
CA TRP A 133 -35.34 4.70 -33.40
C TRP A 133 -34.12 4.83 -34.34
N GLY A 134 -33.27 3.80 -34.44
CA GLY A 134 -32.08 3.80 -35.31
C GLY A 134 -30.97 4.77 -34.89
N ILE A 135 -30.92 5.16 -33.61
CA ILE A 135 -29.94 6.13 -33.09
C ILE A 135 -28.77 5.38 -32.41
N THR A 136 -27.53 5.75 -32.72
CA THR A 136 -26.33 5.26 -32.02
C THR A 136 -26.08 6.09 -30.75
N LEU A 137 -26.17 5.44 -29.59
CA LEU A 137 -25.83 6.06 -28.30
C LEU A 137 -24.34 6.05 -28.01
N GLN A 138 -23.88 7.08 -27.30
CA GLN A 138 -22.60 7.03 -26.60
C GLN A 138 -22.77 6.13 -25.37
N THR A 139 -22.20 4.94 -25.44
CA THR A 139 -22.19 3.95 -24.35
C THR A 139 -20.97 4.14 -23.44
N GLY A 140 -21.14 3.82 -22.17
CA GLY A 140 -20.06 3.80 -21.19
C GLY A 140 -19.91 5.04 -20.30
N VAL A 141 -19.24 4.82 -19.17
CA VAL A 141 -19.05 5.81 -18.10
C VAL A 141 -17.82 6.67 -18.35
N ARG A 142 -18.00 8.00 -18.37
CA ARG A 142 -16.89 8.96 -18.54
C ARG A 142 -16.08 9.15 -17.26
N ILE A 143 -14.98 8.43 -17.12
CA ILE A 143 -14.10 8.47 -15.94
C ILE A 143 -13.51 9.87 -15.70
N GLU A 144 -13.25 10.64 -16.75
CA GLU A 144 -12.72 12.01 -16.66
C GLU A 144 -13.70 12.94 -15.94
N ARG A 145 -15.01 12.77 -16.20
CA ARG A 145 -16.05 13.54 -15.51
C ARG A 145 -16.06 13.18 -14.03
N ILE A 146 -16.06 11.89 -13.70
CA ILE A 146 -16.06 11.40 -12.30
C ILE A 146 -14.86 11.98 -11.56
N LEU A 147 -13.67 11.89 -12.13
CA LEU A 147 -12.46 12.43 -11.53
C LEU A 147 -12.55 13.95 -11.34
N SER A 148 -13.07 14.68 -12.34
CA SER A 148 -13.23 16.13 -12.24
C SER A 148 -14.19 16.52 -11.10
N GLU A 149 -15.31 15.82 -10.93
CA GLU A 149 -16.28 16.05 -9.86
C GLU A 149 -15.70 15.69 -8.49
N PHE A 150 -14.97 14.57 -8.39
CA PHE A 150 -14.29 14.15 -7.16
C PHE A 150 -13.21 15.14 -6.72
N LEU A 151 -12.49 15.75 -7.67
CA LEU A 151 -11.44 16.73 -7.38
C LEU A 151 -11.99 18.13 -7.09
N LYS A 152 -13.24 18.47 -7.42
CA LYS A 152 -13.84 19.79 -7.15
C LYS A 152 -13.73 20.26 -5.70
N PRO A 153 -14.09 19.46 -4.67
CA PRO A 153 -14.05 19.89 -3.28
C PRO A 153 -12.63 19.98 -2.68
N LEU A 154 -11.61 19.43 -3.35
CA LEU A 154 -10.25 19.40 -2.82
C LEU A 154 -9.55 20.76 -2.98
N PRO A 155 -8.60 21.12 -2.11
CA PRO A 155 -7.83 22.34 -2.27
C PRO A 155 -6.89 22.25 -3.49
N TRP A 156 -6.55 23.41 -4.07
CA TRP A 156 -5.83 23.52 -5.34
C TRP A 156 -4.50 22.74 -5.38
N TRP A 157 -3.77 22.73 -4.27
CA TRP A 157 -2.49 22.01 -4.14
C TRP A 157 -2.68 20.49 -4.23
N VAL A 158 -3.76 19.93 -3.67
CA VAL A 158 -4.09 18.49 -3.82
C VAL A 158 -4.45 18.19 -5.27
N LYS A 159 -5.28 19.03 -5.91
CA LYS A 159 -5.64 18.85 -7.32
C LYS A 159 -4.41 18.84 -8.22
N PHE A 160 -3.48 19.76 -7.96
CA PHE A 160 -2.21 19.82 -8.67
C PHE A 160 -1.38 18.55 -8.46
N LEU A 161 -1.21 18.08 -7.23
CA LEU A 161 -0.47 16.84 -6.94
C LEU A 161 -1.07 15.61 -7.61
N VAL A 162 -2.41 15.45 -7.54
CA VAL A 162 -3.10 14.32 -8.15
C VAL A 162 -2.95 14.36 -9.67
N THR A 163 -3.22 15.50 -10.30
CA THR A 163 -3.13 15.63 -11.77
C THR A 163 -1.70 15.49 -12.28
N TRP A 164 -0.70 16.02 -11.57
CA TRP A 164 0.71 15.83 -11.89
C TRP A 164 1.11 14.35 -11.82
N LYS A 165 0.72 13.65 -10.74
CA LYS A 165 1.05 12.25 -10.54
C LYS A 165 0.34 11.33 -11.55
N LEU A 166 -0.92 11.63 -11.88
CA LEU A 166 -1.66 10.91 -12.92
C LEU A 166 -1.02 11.11 -14.30
N LYS A 167 -0.65 12.36 -14.65
CA LYS A 167 0.01 12.66 -15.93
C LYS A 167 1.31 11.88 -16.11
N GLY A 168 2.11 11.74 -15.06
CA GLY A 168 3.37 10.98 -15.09
C GLY A 168 3.20 9.47 -15.22
N GLN A 169 1.99 8.93 -15.09
CA GLN A 169 1.71 7.49 -15.03
C GLN A 169 0.55 7.05 -15.93
N MET A 170 0.14 7.87 -16.91
CA MET A 170 -1.03 7.59 -17.76
C MET A 170 -0.91 6.29 -18.57
N ASN A 171 0.30 5.86 -18.89
CA ASN A 171 0.55 4.64 -19.67
C ASN A 171 0.80 3.40 -18.80
N ASN A 172 0.67 3.52 -17.47
CA ASN A 172 0.94 2.43 -16.54
C ASN A 172 -0.38 1.83 -16.02
N PRO A 173 -0.76 0.61 -16.46
CA PRO A 173 -1.98 -0.06 -16.02
C PRO A 173 -2.02 -0.28 -14.49
N GLN A 174 -0.86 -0.38 -13.84
CA GLN A 174 -0.74 -0.71 -12.42
C GLN A 174 -0.51 0.52 -11.51
N VAL A 175 -0.72 1.74 -12.00
CA VAL A 175 -0.52 2.99 -11.24
C VAL A 175 -1.25 3.02 -9.89
N GLY A 176 -2.43 2.41 -9.80
CA GLY A 176 -3.21 2.31 -8.57
C GLY A 176 -2.56 1.47 -7.47
N TYR A 177 -1.70 0.52 -7.85
CA TYR A 177 -1.05 -0.42 -6.93
C TYR A 177 0.34 0.04 -6.48
N LEU A 178 0.98 0.97 -7.20
CA LEU A 178 2.33 1.46 -6.83
C LEU A 178 2.42 1.99 -5.39
N PRO A 179 1.45 2.78 -4.87
CA PRO A 179 1.51 3.24 -3.48
C PRO A 179 1.45 2.09 -2.47
N LEU A 180 0.67 1.05 -2.77
CA LEU A 180 0.55 -0.14 -1.92
C LEU A 180 1.88 -0.87 -1.82
N VAL A 181 2.52 -1.13 -2.96
CA VAL A 181 3.82 -1.82 -3.05
C VAL A 181 4.91 -0.99 -2.37
N ASN A 182 4.96 0.31 -2.64
CA ASN A 182 5.94 1.19 -2.02
C ASN A 182 5.77 1.19 -0.49
N ASN A 183 4.53 1.28 0.02
CA ASN A 183 4.30 1.21 1.46
C ASN A 183 4.69 -0.16 2.05
N LEU A 184 4.45 -1.27 1.32
CA LEU A 184 4.87 -2.61 1.75
C LEU A 184 6.40 -2.69 1.87
N ILE A 185 7.14 -2.16 0.88
CA ILE A 185 8.60 -2.11 0.89
C ILE A 185 9.11 -1.28 2.07
N TRP A 186 8.58 -0.06 2.26
CA TRP A 186 8.96 0.80 3.39
C TRP A 186 8.63 0.17 4.75
N LEU A 187 7.47 -0.46 4.88
CA LEU A 187 7.09 -1.20 6.08
C LEU A 187 8.08 -2.35 6.36
N GLY A 188 8.49 -3.08 5.32
CA GLY A 188 9.53 -4.10 5.40
C GLY A 188 10.85 -3.54 5.90
N TYR A 189 11.33 -2.43 5.33
CA TYR A 189 12.59 -1.79 5.75
C TYR A 189 12.54 -1.31 7.21
N PHE A 190 11.46 -0.66 7.64
CA PHE A 190 11.35 -0.20 9.02
C PHE A 190 11.25 -1.37 10.00
N THR A 191 10.51 -2.41 9.66
CA THR A 191 10.40 -3.62 10.51
C THR A 191 11.74 -4.37 10.59
N ALA A 192 12.47 -4.46 9.49
CA ALA A 192 13.82 -5.03 9.47
C ALA A 192 14.79 -4.20 10.32
N GLY A 193 14.77 -2.87 10.20
CA GLY A 193 15.55 -1.96 11.05
C GLY A 193 15.23 -2.13 12.54
N GLN A 194 13.95 -2.23 12.89
CA GLN A 194 13.50 -2.50 14.27
C GLN A 194 14.03 -3.85 14.78
N SER A 195 13.98 -4.89 13.96
CA SER A 195 14.44 -6.23 14.31
C SER A 195 15.96 -6.27 14.51
N LEU A 196 16.72 -5.68 13.59
CA LEU A 196 18.18 -5.61 13.66
C LEU A 196 18.67 -4.84 14.89
N THR A 197 17.98 -3.75 15.24
CA THR A 197 18.32 -2.96 16.44
C THR A 197 18.00 -3.69 17.74
N ILE A 198 16.93 -4.49 17.78
CA ILE A 198 16.65 -5.37 18.93
C ILE A 198 17.72 -6.47 19.05
N LEU A 199 18.10 -7.09 17.94
CA LEU A 199 19.18 -8.09 17.94
C LEU A 199 20.51 -7.47 18.39
N ALA A 200 20.83 -6.27 17.91
CA ALA A 200 22.01 -5.53 18.35
C ALA A 200 21.94 -5.20 19.85
N PHE A 201 20.77 -4.86 20.38
CA PHE A 201 20.56 -4.67 21.81
C PHE A 201 20.88 -5.93 22.62
N LEU A 202 20.42 -7.10 22.17
CA LEU A 202 20.70 -8.38 22.84
C LEU A 202 22.20 -8.71 22.82
N VAL A 203 22.85 -8.55 21.66
CA VAL A 203 24.29 -8.78 21.52
C VAL A 203 25.09 -7.82 22.39
N ALA A 204 24.76 -6.53 22.36
CA ALA A 204 25.40 -5.53 23.21
C ALA A 204 25.22 -5.87 24.70
N GLY A 205 24.00 -6.29 25.09
CA GLY A 205 23.71 -6.70 26.46
C GLY A 205 24.61 -7.84 26.95
N VAL A 206 24.81 -8.86 26.11
CA VAL A 206 25.70 -9.99 26.42
C VAL A 206 27.16 -9.56 26.46
N VAL A 207 27.62 -8.79 25.47
CA VAL A 207 29.04 -8.36 25.38
C VAL A 207 29.42 -7.48 26.57
N TYR A 208 28.60 -6.49 26.91
CA TYR A 208 28.88 -5.61 28.05
C TYR A 208 28.66 -6.29 29.40
N GLY A 209 27.74 -7.25 29.48
CA GLY A 209 27.53 -8.07 30.68
C GLY A 209 28.66 -9.08 30.94
N ALA A 210 29.28 -9.62 29.88
CA ALA A 210 30.41 -10.54 29.96
C ALA A 210 31.78 -9.83 30.12
N ALA A 211 31.82 -8.51 29.95
CA ALA A 211 33.02 -7.69 30.09
C ALA A 211 33.25 -7.18 31.54
N ILE A 212 32.43 -7.63 32.49
CA ILE A 212 32.47 -7.30 33.93
C ILE A 212 33.02 -8.50 34.68
#